data_AF-A0A914QFI5-F1
#
_entry.id   AF-A0A914QFI5-F1
#
_cell.length_a   1.000
_cell.length_b   1.000
_cell.length_c   1.000
_cell.angle_alpha   90.00
_cell.angle_beta   90.00
_cell.angle_gamma   90.00
#
_symmetry.space_group_name_H-M   'P 1'
#
loop_
_entity.id
_entity.type
_entity.pdbx_description
1 polymer ?
#
loop_
_entity_poly.entity_id
_entity_poly.type
_entity_poly.pdbx_seq_one_letter_code
_entity_poly.pdbx_strand_id
1 'polypeptide(L)'
;MNESKNKECGPINAQKLYTYSTHDLTVVSLFAGLGFKTFLFEKYSMPAFGSTVALELWKNGTINEESNNNEEENYYIKIYYYKTFNVTNPMNLCDLLKPECSNEKGCPFLYLKKRAELLRPKPDWNGMCSQRATITTSAVS
;
A
#
# COMPACT_ATOMS: atom_id res chain seq x y z
N MET A 1 24.46 40.75 16.10
CA MET A 1 24.42 39.87 14.91
C MET A 1 24.68 38.46 15.38
N ASN A 2 23.66 37.61 15.41
CA ASN A 2 23.81 36.19 15.72
C ASN A 2 22.94 35.43 14.73
N GLU A 3 23.55 34.97 13.63
CA GLU A 3 22.89 34.16 12.61
C GLU A 3 22.66 32.76 13.17
N SER A 4 21.39 32.47 13.47
CA SER A 4 20.94 31.14 13.85
C SER A 4 21.02 30.20 12.65
N LYS A 5 22.02 29.31 12.69
CA LYS A 5 22.10 27.99 12.04
C LYS A 5 20.96 27.68 11.07
N ASN A 6 21.20 27.92 9.78
CA ASN A 6 20.49 27.24 8.70
C ASN A 6 20.66 25.73 8.91
N LYS A 7 19.64 25.08 9.46
CA LYS A 7 19.49 23.63 9.36
C LYS A 7 19.12 23.38 7.92
N GLU A 8 20.11 23.20 7.06
CA GLU A 8 19.91 22.78 5.68
C GLU A 8 19.06 21.51 5.70
N CYS A 9 17.83 21.61 5.22
CA CYS A 9 17.04 20.45 4.87
C CYS A 9 17.81 19.71 3.79
N GLY A 10 18.50 18.63 4.16
CA GLY A 10 19.12 17.74 3.18
C GLY A 10 18.09 17.34 2.12
N PRO A 11 18.51 17.10 0.87
CA PRO A 11 17.58 16.81 -0.21
C PRO A 11 16.70 15.63 0.18
N ILE A 12 15.41 15.88 0.27
CA ILE A 12 14.42 14.82 0.37
C ILE A 12 14.52 14.06 -0.96
N ASN A 13 15.32 12.99 -0.98
CA ASN A 13 15.24 11.92 -1.97
C ASN A 13 13.90 11.15 -1.85
N ALA A 14 12.85 11.73 -1.24
CA ALA A 14 11.53 11.11 -1.19
C ALA A 14 10.83 11.37 -2.52
N GLN A 15 11.06 10.42 -3.43
CA GLN A 15 10.23 10.22 -4.59
C GLN A 15 8.75 10.25 -4.15
N LYS A 16 8.01 11.23 -4.68
CA LYS A 16 6.61 11.50 -4.30
C LYS A 16 5.61 10.60 -5.03
N LEU A 17 6.06 9.95 -6.10
CA LEU A 17 5.24 9.10 -6.96
C LEU A 17 6.01 7.84 -7.35
N TYR A 18 5.39 6.69 -7.08
CA TYR A 18 5.85 5.39 -7.51
C TYR A 18 4.83 4.82 -8.48
N THR A 19 5.27 4.40 -9.66
CA THR A 19 4.43 3.79 -10.69
C THR A 19 4.92 2.37 -10.98
N TYR A 20 3.98 1.44 -11.03
CA TYR A 20 4.25 0.03 -11.31
C TYR A 20 3.34 -0.40 -12.47
N SER A 21 3.95 -0.72 -13.62
CA SER A 21 3.23 -1.33 -14.74
C SER A 21 3.26 -2.85 -14.55
N THR A 22 2.08 -3.47 -14.44
CA THR A 22 1.93 -4.88 -14.07
C THR A 22 0.74 -5.51 -14.82
N HIS A 23 0.28 -6.67 -14.36
CA HIS A 23 -0.83 -7.40 -14.94
C HIS A 23 -2.08 -7.36 -14.03
N ASP A 24 -3.23 -7.70 -14.61
CA ASP A 24 -4.50 -7.88 -13.93
C ASP A 24 -4.40 -8.76 -12.67
N LEU A 25 -3.67 -9.87 -12.72
CA LEU A 25 -3.43 -10.77 -11.58
C LEU A 25 -2.68 -10.08 -10.44
N THR A 26 -1.81 -9.10 -10.72
CA THR A 26 -1.14 -8.31 -9.69
C THR A 26 -2.15 -7.43 -8.95
N VAL A 27 -3.06 -6.79 -9.68
CA VAL A 27 -4.15 -5.97 -9.10
C VAL A 27 -5.07 -6.84 -8.24
N VAL A 28 -5.44 -8.02 -8.74
CA VAL A 28 -6.26 -9.00 -8.00
C VAL A 28 -5.57 -9.43 -6.70
N SER A 29 -4.28 -9.76 -6.77
CA SER A 29 -3.49 -10.19 -5.62
C SER A 29 -3.31 -9.06 -4.60
N LEU A 30 -3.11 -7.83 -5.07
CA LEU A 30 -3.06 -6.64 -4.22
C LEU A 30 -4.37 -6.46 -3.46
N PHE A 31 -5.52 -6.62 -4.11
CA PHE A 31 -6.81 -6.52 -3.43
C PHE A 31 -6.99 -7.59 -2.35
N ALA A 32 -6.65 -8.84 -2.66
CA ALA A 32 -6.66 -9.91 -1.67
C ALA A 32 -5.75 -9.56 -0.47
N GLY A 33 -4.56 -9.03 -0.72
CA GLY A 33 -3.62 -8.61 0.32
C GLY A 33 -4.11 -7.45 1.18
N LEU A 34 -4.79 -6.47 0.59
CA LEU A 34 -5.42 -5.37 1.32
C LEU A 34 -6.60 -5.83 2.19
N GLY A 35 -7.09 -7.06 1.94
CA GLY A 35 -8.16 -7.68 2.70
C GLY A 35 -9.55 -7.47 2.12
N PHE A 36 -9.62 -7.08 0.85
CA PHE A 36 -10.88 -7.05 0.13
C PHE A 36 -11.43 -8.48 -0.03
N LYS A 37 -12.71 -8.67 0.31
CA LYS A 37 -13.38 -9.95 0.11
C LYS A 37 -13.67 -10.19 -1.38
N THR A 38 -13.83 -11.46 -1.74
CA THR A 38 -14.15 -11.97 -3.09
C THR A 38 -15.32 -11.25 -3.79
N PHE A 39 -16.19 -10.58 -3.04
CA PHE A 39 -17.31 -9.80 -3.56
C PHE A 39 -16.89 -8.76 -4.62
N LEU A 40 -15.66 -8.22 -4.56
CA LEU A 40 -15.17 -7.29 -5.57
C LEU A 40 -15.03 -7.98 -6.95
N PHE A 41 -14.63 -9.24 -7.00
CA PHE A 41 -14.51 -9.98 -8.27
C PHE A 41 -15.86 -10.46 -8.78
N GLU A 42 -16.73 -10.93 -7.88
CA GLU A 42 -18.10 -11.34 -8.22
C GLU A 42 -18.92 -10.17 -8.79
N LYS A 43 -18.73 -8.96 -8.25
CA LYS A 43 -19.49 -7.78 -8.66
C LYS A 43 -18.83 -7.01 -9.82
N TYR A 44 -17.50 -7.03 -9.96
CA TYR A 44 -16.80 -6.12 -10.88
C TYR A 44 -15.95 -6.78 -11.96
N SER A 45 -15.96 -8.12 -12.07
CA SER A 45 -15.18 -8.90 -13.04
C SER A 45 -13.65 -8.68 -12.92
N MET A 46 -12.87 -9.33 -13.79
CA MET A 46 -11.41 -9.11 -13.84
C MET A 46 -11.07 -7.64 -14.14
N PRO A 47 -9.93 -7.13 -13.64
CA PRO A 47 -9.45 -5.79 -13.98
C PRO A 47 -9.39 -5.59 -15.50
N ALA A 48 -9.96 -4.49 -16.01
CA ALA A 48 -9.96 -4.21 -17.44
C ALA A 48 -8.61 -3.65 -17.91
N PHE A 49 -8.41 -3.60 -19.22
CA PHE A 49 -7.23 -2.97 -19.80
C PHE A 49 -7.04 -1.53 -19.29
N GLY A 50 -5.83 -1.23 -18.83
CA GLY A 50 -5.48 0.08 -18.28
C GLY A 50 -6.10 0.39 -16.93
N SER A 51 -6.66 -0.61 -16.22
CA SER A 51 -7.11 -0.40 -14.85
C SER A 51 -5.95 0.04 -13.95
N THR A 52 -6.22 0.96 -13.03
CA THR A 52 -5.19 1.54 -12.15
C THR A 52 -5.66 1.49 -10.71
N VAL A 53 -4.76 1.10 -9.80
CA VAL A 53 -4.94 1.27 -8.35
C VAL A 53 -4.01 2.40 -7.90
N ALA A 54 -4.57 3.44 -7.30
CA ALA A 54 -3.81 4.52 -6.71
C ALA A 54 -3.88 4.43 -5.18
N LEU A 55 -2.71 4.44 -4.53
CA LEU A 55 -2.59 4.52 -3.08
C LEU A 55 -1.97 5.88 -2.76
N GLU A 56 -2.70 6.71 -2.04
CA GLU A 56 -2.24 8.03 -1.64
C GLU A 56 -1.98 8.04 -0.14
N LEU A 57 -0.75 8.43 0.24
CA LEU A 57 -0.42 8.67 1.64
C LEU A 57 -0.64 10.14 1.97
N TRP A 58 -1.41 10.39 3.01
CA TRP A 58 -1.75 11.71 3.46
C TRP A 58 -1.37 11.89 4.93
N LYS A 59 -1.05 13.13 5.32
CA LYS A 59 -0.74 13.51 6.69
C LYS A 59 -1.84 14.42 7.22
N ASN A 60 -2.26 14.21 8.47
CA ASN A 60 -3.20 15.09 9.13
C ASN A 60 -2.52 16.43 9.44
N GLY A 61 -3.12 17.52 8.96
CA GLY A 61 -2.56 18.87 9.09
C GLY A 61 -2.86 19.55 10.43
N THR A 62 -3.73 18.98 11.26
CA THR A 62 -4.00 19.49 12.62
C THR A 62 -2.88 19.04 13.55
N ILE A 63 -1.77 19.76 13.53
CA ILE A 63 -0.74 19.69 14.55
C ILE A 63 -1.31 20.39 15.78
N ASN A 64 -2.04 19.66 16.62
CA ASN A 64 -2.09 20.06 18.02
C ASN A 64 -0.78 19.54 18.60
N GLU A 65 0.08 20.43 19.07
CA GLU A 65 1.46 20.19 19.54
C GLU A 65 1.55 19.26 20.78
N GLU A 66 0.48 18.53 21.10
CA GLU A 66 0.36 17.64 22.28
C GLU A 66 0.05 16.18 21.92
N SER A 67 0.21 15.76 20.66
CA SER A 67 0.03 14.35 20.31
C SER A 67 1.27 13.52 20.67
N ASN A 68 1.10 12.70 21.70
CA ASN A 68 1.84 11.48 22.01
C ASN A 68 2.68 10.91 20.85
N ASN A 69 3.97 10.67 21.15
CA ASN A 69 5.09 9.96 20.50
C ASN A 69 4.93 9.02 19.26
N ASN A 70 3.75 8.82 18.65
CA ASN A 70 3.57 7.94 17.48
C ASN A 70 3.22 8.75 16.22
N GLU A 71 4.25 9.19 15.48
CA GLU A 71 4.08 9.94 14.22
C GLU A 71 3.18 9.22 13.20
N GLU A 72 3.16 7.88 13.21
CA GLU A 72 2.38 7.04 12.29
C GLU A 72 0.86 7.20 12.44
N GLU A 73 0.37 7.64 13.61
CA GLU A 73 -1.05 7.89 13.86
C GLU A 73 -1.56 9.14 13.12
N ASN A 74 -0.66 10.00 12.66
CA ASN A 74 -0.99 11.18 11.87
C ASN A 74 -1.14 10.88 10.38
N TYR A 75 -0.90 9.65 9.94
CA TYR A 75 -0.97 9.28 8.53
C TYR A 75 -2.22 8.46 8.20
N TYR A 76 -2.78 8.75 7.04
CA TYR A 76 -3.91 8.01 6.48
C TYR A 76 -3.66 7.70 5.00
N ILE A 77 -4.32 6.66 4.51
CA ILE A 77 -4.24 6.19 3.13
C ILE A 77 -5.60 6.27 2.49
N LYS A 78 -5.62 6.83 1.28
CA LYS A 78 -6.76 6.70 0.36
C LYS A 78 -6.41 5.69 -0.72
N ILE A 79 -7.36 4.83 -1.04
CA ILE A 79 -7.18 3.76 -2.03
C ILE A 79 -8.25 3.93 -3.09
N TYR A 80 -7.82 4.22 -4.31
CA TYR A 80 -8.69 4.46 -5.45
C TYR A 80 -8.52 3.37 -6.49
N TYR A 81 -9.64 2.93 -7.07
CA TYR A 81 -9.62 2.01 -8.21
C TYR A 81 -10.29 2.63 -9.44
N TYR A 82 -9.50 2.75 -10.49
CA TYR A 82 -9.92 3.14 -11.83
C TYR A 82 -10.11 1.87 -12.64
N LYS A 83 -11.37 1.51 -12.91
CA LYS A 83 -11.69 0.25 -13.61
C LYS A 83 -11.13 0.21 -15.04
N THR A 84 -11.03 1.36 -15.69
CA THR A 84 -10.51 1.53 -17.05
C THR A 84 -9.92 2.94 -17.18
N PHE A 85 -9.02 3.15 -18.13
CA PHE A 85 -8.33 4.40 -18.38
C PHE A 85 -9.26 5.59 -18.70
N ASN A 86 -10.51 5.33 -19.11
CA ASN A 86 -11.50 6.37 -19.44
C ASN A 86 -12.43 6.77 -18.27
N VAL A 87 -12.26 6.18 -17.10
CA VAL A 87 -13.10 6.51 -15.94
C VAL A 87 -12.51 7.73 -15.21
N THR A 88 -13.30 8.80 -15.12
CA THR A 88 -12.95 10.02 -14.37
C THR A 88 -13.26 9.93 -12.88
N ASN A 89 -14.22 9.08 -12.49
CA ASN A 89 -14.64 8.89 -11.11
C ASN A 89 -14.12 7.57 -10.56
N PRO A 90 -13.00 7.55 -9.81
CA PRO A 90 -12.50 6.32 -9.21
C PRO A 90 -13.43 5.81 -8.11
N MET A 91 -13.43 4.50 -7.90
CA MET A 91 -14.05 3.91 -6.73
C MET A 91 -13.15 4.15 -5.51
N ASN A 92 -13.71 4.75 -4.46
CA ASN A 92 -13.06 4.78 -3.15
C ASN A 92 -13.15 3.38 -2.52
N LEU A 93 -12.01 2.71 -2.40
CA LEU A 93 -11.95 1.36 -1.84
C LEU A 93 -11.84 1.36 -0.31
N CYS A 94 -11.50 2.48 0.34
CA CYS A 94 -11.45 2.55 1.81
C CYS A 94 -12.79 2.17 2.45
N ASP A 95 -13.90 2.59 1.83
CA ASP A 95 -15.27 2.32 2.29
C ASP A 95 -15.60 0.83 2.34
N LEU A 96 -14.87 0.01 1.58
CA LEU A 96 -15.12 -1.43 1.43
C LEU A 96 -14.23 -2.30 2.35
N LEU A 97 -13.23 -1.71 3.01
CA LEU A 97 -12.29 -2.46 3.85
C LEU A 97 -12.84 -2.73 5.24
N LYS A 98 -13.17 -1.68 5.98
CA LYS A 98 -13.70 -1.74 7.36
C LYS A 98 -14.43 -0.44 7.72
N PRO A 99 -15.32 -0.46 8.73
CA PRO A 99 -15.93 0.77 9.28
C PRO A 99 -14.90 1.83 9.72
N GLU A 100 -13.74 1.38 10.24
CA GLU A 100 -12.62 2.24 10.66
C GLU A 100 -11.97 3.00 9.48
N CYS A 101 -12.21 2.56 8.24
CA CYS A 101 -11.78 3.20 7.01
C CYS A 101 -12.86 4.07 6.34
N SER A 102 -14.09 4.09 6.88
CA SER A 102 -15.26 4.74 6.28
C SER A 102 -15.40 6.22 6.64
N ASN A 103 -14.30 6.88 6.99
CA ASN A 103 -14.25 8.32 7.24
C ASN A 103 -13.83 9.05 5.95
N GLU A 104 -14.33 10.28 5.73
CA GLU A 104 -13.95 11.13 4.58
C GLU A 104 -12.43 11.33 4.43
N LYS A 105 -11.68 11.09 5.51
CA LYS A 105 -10.23 11.18 5.55
C LYS A 105 -9.55 9.96 4.92
N GLY A 106 -10.12 8.75 4.97
CA GLY A 106 -9.52 7.50 4.48
C GLY A 106 -8.96 6.61 5.60
N CYS A 107 -8.41 5.45 5.26
CA CYS A 107 -7.93 4.46 6.23
C CYS A 107 -6.74 4.95 7.06
N PRO A 108 -6.67 4.70 8.38
CA PRO A 108 -5.45 4.91 9.15
C PRO A 108 -4.25 4.13 8.56
N PHE A 109 -3.08 4.76 8.45
CA PHE A 109 -1.87 4.11 7.90
C PHE A 109 -1.51 2.82 8.64
N LEU A 110 -1.73 2.81 9.96
CA LEU A 110 -1.48 1.65 10.82
C LEU A 110 -2.28 0.40 10.40
N TYR A 111 -3.46 0.56 9.79
CA TYR A 111 -4.22 -0.56 9.24
C TYR A 111 -3.43 -1.25 8.13
N LEU A 112 -2.92 -0.47 7.16
CA LEU A 112 -2.14 -1.02 6.05
C LEU A 112 -0.85 -1.66 6.57
N LYS A 113 -0.15 -1.00 7.50
CA LYS A 113 1.08 -1.52 8.09
C LYS A 113 0.87 -2.89 8.73
N LYS A 114 -0.16 -3.03 9.58
CA LYS A 114 -0.52 -4.32 10.21
C LYS A 114 -0.86 -5.39 9.17
N ARG A 115 -1.59 -5.05 8.11
CA ARG A 115 -1.89 -5.98 7.01
C ARG A 115 -0.64 -6.42 6.26
N ALA A 116 0.23 -5.48 5.92
CA ALA A 116 1.48 -5.77 5.23
C ALA A 116 2.38 -6.68 6.07
N GLU A 117 2.46 -6.48 7.37
CA GLU A 117 3.24 -7.33 8.29
C GLU A 117 2.72 -8.77 8.37
N LEU A 118 1.40 -8.97 8.29
CA LEU A 118 0.79 -10.30 8.27
C LEU A 118 1.08 -11.07 6.98
N LEU A 119 1.22 -10.36 5.85
CA LEU A 119 1.40 -10.96 4.54
C LEU A 119 2.85 -10.99 4.08
N ARG A 120 3.73 -10.23 4.75
CA ARG A 120 5.15 -10.20 4.42
C ARG A 120 5.74 -11.60 4.60
N PRO A 121 6.36 -12.18 3.57
CA PRO A 121 6.91 -13.53 3.66
C PRO A 121 7.95 -13.64 4.78
N LYS A 122 7.98 -14.81 5.42
CA LYS A 122 8.99 -15.21 6.41
C LYS A 122 9.59 -16.58 5.99
N PRO A 123 10.91 -16.71 5.76
CA PRO A 123 11.92 -15.65 5.83
C PRO A 123 11.66 -14.55 4.80
N ASP A 124 12.32 -13.40 4.94
CA ASP A 124 12.13 -12.33 3.96
C ASP A 124 12.49 -12.80 2.54
N TRP A 125 12.11 -12.00 1.54
CA TRP A 125 12.29 -12.38 0.14
C TRP A 125 13.74 -12.79 -0.19
N ASN A 126 14.73 -12.14 0.43
CA ASN A 126 16.14 -12.49 0.25
C ASN A 126 16.46 -13.86 0.85
N GLY A 127 15.93 -14.18 2.04
CA GLY A 127 16.03 -15.50 2.65
C GLY A 127 15.32 -16.60 1.84
N MET A 128 14.21 -16.28 1.18
CA MET A 128 13.53 -17.21 0.27
C MET A 128 14.31 -17.44 -1.03
N CYS A 129 14.80 -16.38 -1.67
CA CYS A 129 15.55 -16.46 -2.92
C CYS A 129 16.97 -17.03 -2.75
N SER A 130 17.51 -17.03 -1.53
CA SER A 130 18.81 -17.65 -1.23
C SER A 130 18.74 -19.16 -1.05
N GLN A 131 17.54 -19.74 -0.88
CA GLN A 131 17.34 -21.18 -0.89
C GLN A 131 17.37 -21.69 -2.33
N ARG A 132 18.57 -21.88 -2.87
CA ARG A 132 18.73 -22.71 -4.08
C ARG A 132 18.06 -24.06 -3.82
N ALA A 133 17.16 -24.44 -4.72
CA ALA A 133 16.64 -25.80 -4.78
C ALA A 133 17.82 -26.76 -4.78
N THR A 134 18.08 -27.38 -3.64
CA THR A 134 19.00 -28.52 -3.57
C THR A 134 18.20 -29.65 -4.18
N ILE A 135 18.23 -29.74 -5.51
CA ILE A 135 17.74 -30.91 -6.23
C ILE A 135 18.64 -32.05 -5.75
N THR A 136 18.17 -32.78 -4.75
CA THR A 136 18.74 -34.05 -4.36
C THR A 136 18.43 -34.97 -5.52
N THR A 137 19.35 -35.08 -6.47
CA THR A 137 19.39 -36.22 -7.37
C THR A 137 19.68 -37.43 -6.50
N SER A 138 18.63 -38.05 -5.98
CA SER A 138 18.69 -39.43 -5.53
C SER A 138 19.01 -40.25 -6.78
N ALA A 139 20.29 -40.50 -7.01
CA ALA A 139 20.73 -41.50 -7.97
C ALA A 139 20.10 -42.83 -7.53
N VAL A 140 19.13 -43.29 -8.32
CA VAL A 140 18.62 -44.66 -8.24
C VAL A 140 19.82 -45.55 -8.56
N SER A 141 20.21 -46.36 -7.58
CA SER A 141 21.21 -47.43 -7.73
C SER A 141 20.53 -48.72 -8.14
#